data_AF-A0A849IAA0-F1
#
_entry.id   AF-A0A849IAA0-F1
#
_cell.length_a   1.000
_cell.length_b   1.000
_cell.length_c   1.000
_cell.angle_alpha   90.00
_cell.angle_beta   90.00
_cell.angle_gamma   90.00
#
_symmetry.space_group_name_H-M   'P 1'
#
loop_
_entity.id
_entity.type
_entity.pdbx_description
1 polymer ?
#
loop_
_entity_poly.entity_id
_entity_poly.type
_entity_poly.pdbx_seq_one_letter_code
_entity_poly.pdbx_strand_id
1 'polypeptide(L)'
;MKGSDVMLFLVDEKEQKVEASPYAATASVLAKGNQQKTVELKPAGDNKLAAKIDFPVDGKFRASLTLKKGPAEIGKARYNLDTK
;
A
#
# COMPACT_ATOMS: atom_id res chain seq x y z
N MET A 1 10.69 12.74 -0.53
CA MET A 1 9.26 12.98 -0.81
C MET A 1 8.54 13.31 0.49
N LYS A 2 7.76 14.40 0.53
CA LYS A 2 6.79 14.71 1.59
C LYS A 2 5.43 14.82 0.90
N GLY A 3 4.40 14.13 1.39
CA GLY A 3 3.06 14.15 0.79
C GLY A 3 2.93 13.28 -0.46
N SER A 4 3.28 12.00 -0.34
CA SER A 4 3.08 11.04 -1.42
C SER A 4 1.79 10.26 -1.19
N ASP A 5 0.90 10.28 -2.18
CA ASP A 5 -0.23 9.38 -2.23
C ASP A 5 0.27 7.98 -2.63
N VAL A 6 0.08 7.00 -1.76
CA VAL A 6 0.30 5.59 -2.09
C VAL A 6 -0.99 5.03 -2.64
N MET A 7 -0.89 4.41 -3.80
CA MET A 7 -2.00 3.85 -4.54
C MET A 7 -1.69 2.40 -4.84
N LEU A 8 -2.61 1.51 -4.48
CA LEU A 8 -2.57 0.09 -4.82
C LEU A 8 -3.75 -0.22 -5.72
N PHE A 9 -3.47 -0.76 -6.91
CA PHE A 9 -4.50 -1.23 -7.82
C PHE A 9 -4.68 -2.74 -7.65
N LEU A 10 -5.92 -3.18 -7.52
CA LEU A 10 -6.29 -4.58 -7.40
C LEU A 10 -6.67 -5.13 -8.77
N VAL A 11 -6.05 -6.24 -9.12
CA VAL A 11 -6.37 -7.05 -10.30
C VAL A 11 -6.48 -8.51 -9.92
N ASP A 12 -7.23 -9.28 -10.68
CA ASP A 12 -7.29 -10.74 -10.53
C ASP A 12 -6.16 -11.44 -11.29
N GLU A 13 -6.15 -12.77 -11.26
CA GLU A 13 -5.16 -13.60 -11.94
C GLU A 13 -5.19 -13.47 -13.48
N LYS A 14 -6.26 -12.90 -14.03
CA LYS A 14 -6.43 -12.62 -15.46
C LYS A 14 -6.16 -11.15 -15.79
N GLU A 15 -5.53 -10.42 -14.86
CA GLU A 15 -5.25 -9.00 -14.94
C GLU A 15 -6.50 -8.11 -15.06
N GLN A 16 -7.68 -8.63 -14.71
CA GLN A 16 -8.92 -7.86 -14.72
C GLN A 16 -9.05 -7.03 -13.45
N LYS A 17 -9.61 -5.83 -13.58
CA LYS A 17 -9.83 -4.92 -12.46
C LYS A 17 -10.78 -5.55 -11.44
N VAL A 18 -10.37 -5.59 -10.18
CA VAL A 18 -11.18 -6.07 -9.06
C VAL A 18 -11.65 -4.89 -8.24
N GLU A 19 -12.96 -4.78 -8.00
CA GLU A 19 -13.52 -3.71 -7.18
C GLU A 19 -12.88 -3.71 -5.79
N ALA A 20 -12.36 -2.55 -5.37
CA ALA A 20 -11.60 -2.43 -4.13
C ALA A 20 -12.47 -2.28 -2.87
N SER A 21 -13.77 -2.02 -3.01
CA SER A 21 -14.72 -1.77 -1.92
C SER A 21 -14.68 -2.79 -0.76
N PRO A 22 -14.60 -4.12 -0.98
CA PRO A 22 -14.55 -5.09 0.12
C PRO A 22 -13.13 -5.34 0.66
N TYR A 23 -12.13 -4.64 0.14
CA TYR A 23 -10.72 -4.84 0.47
C TYR A 23 -10.17 -3.69 1.31
N ALA A 24 -9.17 -4.00 2.12
CA ALA A 24 -8.32 -3.04 2.79
C ALA A 24 -6.88 -3.51 2.70
N ALA A 25 -5.91 -2.62 2.74
CA ALA A 25 -4.52 -3.02 2.80
C ALA A 25 -3.78 -2.29 3.92
N THR A 26 -2.80 -2.97 4.51
CA THR A 26 -1.90 -2.39 5.50
C THR A 26 -0.50 -2.37 4.91
N ALA A 27 0.06 -1.20 4.68
CA ALA A 27 1.42 -1.02 4.23
C ALA A 27 2.32 -0.66 5.42
N SER A 28 3.25 -1.54 5.74
CA SER A 28 4.35 -1.24 6.64
C SER A 28 5.52 -0.67 5.84
N VAL A 29 5.75 0.63 5.95
CA VAL A 29 6.77 1.37 5.20
C VAL A 29 7.97 1.66 6.09
N LEU A 30 9.18 1.46 5.54
CA LEU A 30 10.42 1.92 6.16
C LEU A 30 10.61 3.42 5.88
N ALA A 31 10.33 4.23 6.88
CA ALA A 31 10.57 5.66 6.92
C ALA A 31 12.04 5.98 7.25
N LYS A 32 12.38 7.26 7.14
CA LYS A 32 13.70 7.80 7.41
C LYS A 32 14.23 7.42 8.80
N GLY A 33 15.53 7.12 8.88
CA GLY A 33 16.20 6.71 10.12
C GLY A 33 15.81 5.30 10.57
N ASN A 34 15.49 4.41 9.63
CA ASN A 34 15.02 3.04 9.88
C ASN A 34 13.75 2.95 10.73
N GLN A 35 12.92 4.00 10.73
CA GLN A 35 11.63 3.96 11.43
C GLN A 35 10.63 3.15 10.62
N GLN A 36 9.91 2.22 11.24
CA GLN A 36 8.81 1.52 10.58
C GLN A 36 7.50 2.26 10.87
N LYS A 37 6.78 2.63 9.81
CA LYS A 37 5.48 3.30 9.87
C LYS A 37 4.44 2.45 9.18
N THR A 38 3.36 2.16 9.88
CA THR A 38 2.22 1.43 9.33
C THR A 38 1.20 2.41 8.80
N VAL A 39 0.75 2.17 7.58
CA VAL A 39 -0.23 2.98 6.86
C VAL A 39 -1.36 2.08 6.43
N GLU A 40 -2.59 2.49 6.71
CA GLU A 40 -3.78 1.80 6.26
C GLU A 40 -4.27 2.38 4.94
N LEU A 41 -4.35 1.55 3.89
CA LEU A 41 -4.93 1.88 2.61
C LEU A 41 -6.41 1.48 2.62
N LYS A 42 -7.25 2.44 2.26
CA LYS A 42 -8.70 2.29 2.20
C LYS A 42 -9.18 2.37 0.75
N PRO A 43 -10.35 1.78 0.43
CA PRO A 43 -10.99 1.94 -0.87
C PRO A 43 -11.10 3.41 -1.26
N ALA A 44 -10.64 3.73 -2.46
CA ALA A 44 -10.61 5.08 -3.02
C ALA A 44 -11.36 5.15 -4.36
N GLY A 45 -12.28 4.22 -4.60
CA GLY A 45 -13.03 4.05 -5.84
C GLY A 45 -12.40 3.01 -6.78
N ASP A 46 -13.22 2.53 -7.72
CA ASP A 46 -12.86 1.54 -8.74
C ASP A 46 -12.11 0.32 -8.14
N ASN A 47 -10.93 0.03 -8.68
CA ASN A 47 -10.07 -1.06 -8.25
C ASN A 47 -8.89 -0.56 -7.40
N LYS A 48 -9.04 0.55 -6.69
CA LYS A 48 -7.93 1.24 -6.04
C LYS A 48 -8.10 1.35 -4.52
N LEU A 49 -7.03 1.01 -3.82
CA LEU A 49 -6.82 1.37 -2.41
C LEU A 49 -5.82 2.54 -2.35
N ALA A 50 -6.10 3.54 -1.51
CA ALA A 50 -5.21 4.69 -1.36
C ALA A 50 -4.93 5.01 0.11
N ALA A 51 -3.74 5.55 0.36
CA ALA A 51 -3.39 6.18 1.62
C ALA A 51 -2.45 7.36 1.40
N LYS A 52 -2.52 8.34 2.31
CA LYS A 52 -1.57 9.45 2.34
C LYS A 52 -0.40 9.12 3.25
N ILE A 53 0.80 9.40 2.76
CA ILE A 53 2.03 9.34 3.55
C ILE A 53 2.56 10.74 3.77
N ASP A 54 2.64 11.12 5.04
CA ASP A 54 3.12 12.41 5.52
C ASP A 54 4.56 12.36 6.08
N PHE A 55 5.15 11.17 6.15
CA PHE A 55 6.51 10.96 6.66
C PHE A 55 7.57 10.85 5.56
N PRO A 56 8.81 11.29 5.82
CA PRO A 56 9.92 11.13 4.89
C PRO A 56 10.41 9.68 4.82
N VAL A 57 10.81 9.24 3.63
CA VAL A 57 11.49 7.95 3.36
C VAL A 57 12.93 8.20 2.89
N ASP A 58 13.85 7.33 3.28
CA ASP A 58 15.29 7.47 2.97
C ASP A 58 15.66 6.77 1.67
N GLY A 59 15.53 7.46 0.53
CA GLY A 59 16.07 7.06 -0.79
C GLY A 59 15.54 5.74 -1.38
N LYS A 60 14.95 4.87 -0.57
CA LYS A 60 14.33 3.58 -0.89
C LYS A 60 13.02 3.48 -0.13
N PHE A 61 11.93 3.46 -0.85
CA PHE A 61 10.62 3.16 -0.32
C PHE A 61 10.47 1.64 -0.21
N ARG A 62 10.71 1.09 0.99
CA ARG A 62 10.46 -0.32 1.29
C ARG A 62 9.12 -0.44 1.99
N ALA A 63 8.17 -1.11 1.36
CA ALA A 63 6.84 -1.33 1.90
C ALA A 63 6.46 -2.81 1.89
N SER A 64 6.04 -3.33 3.03
CA SER A 64 5.36 -4.62 3.12
C SER A 64 3.87 -4.37 3.18
N LEU A 65 3.15 -4.77 2.13
CA LEU A 65 1.70 -4.69 2.05
C LEU A 65 1.06 -6.01 2.47
N THR A 66 0.04 -5.92 3.31
CA THR A 66 -0.88 -7.00 3.66
C THR A 66 -2.24 -6.63 3.11
N LEU A 67 -2.78 -7.44 2.21
CA LEU A 67 -4.13 -7.29 1.67
C LEU A 67 -5.11 -8.09 2.53
N LYS A 68 -6.20 -7.44 2.90
CA LYS A 68 -7.28 -7.99 3.72
C LYS A 68 -8.60 -7.87 2.97
N LYS A 69 -9.47 -8.85 3.15
CA LYS A 69 -10.86 -8.84 2.71
C LYS A 69 -11.73 -9.10 3.94
N GLY A 70 -12.34 -8.04 4.49
CA GLY A 70 -12.94 -8.08 5.82
C GLY A 70 -11.92 -8.43 6.91
N PRO A 71 -12.21 -9.38 7.83
CA PRO A 71 -11.28 -9.79 8.89
C PRO A 71 -10.17 -10.72 8.40
N ALA A 72 -10.28 -11.28 7.19
CA ALA A 72 -9.33 -12.25 6.65
C ALA A 72 -8.17 -11.56 5.92
N GLU A 73 -6.95 -11.97 6.24
CA GLU A 73 -5.78 -11.66 5.42
C GLU A 73 -5.73 -12.61 4.23
N ILE A 74 -5.67 -12.05 3.02
CA ILE A 74 -5.74 -12.82 1.77
C ILE A 74 -4.45 -12.76 0.94
N GLY A 75 -3.50 -11.90 1.32
CA GLY A 75 -2.23 -11.81 0.61
C GLY A 75 -1.22 -10.88 1.26
N LYS A 76 0.06 -11.15 1.00
CA LYS A 76 1.18 -10.30 1.40
C LYS A 76 2.03 -10.01 0.16
N ALA A 77 2.44 -8.76 0.01
CA ALA A 77 3.33 -8.31 -1.04
C ALA A 77 4.43 -7.43 -0.44
N ARG A 78 5.63 -7.47 -1.01
CA ARG A 78 6.73 -6.59 -0.61
C ARG A 78 7.15 -5.78 -1.83
N TYR A 79 7.18 -4.46 -1.66
CA TYR A 79 7.58 -3.52 -2.69
C TYR A 79 8.83 -2.78 -2.22
N ASN A 80 9.85 -2.78 -3.06
CA ASN A 80 11.06 -1.99 -2.89
C ASN A 80 11.15 -1.06 -4.09
N LEU A 81 10.86 0.22 -3.88
CA LEU A 81 10.96 1.26 -4.90
C LEU A 81 12.15 2.15 -4.55
N ASP A 82 13.10 2.30 -5.47
CA ASP A 82 14.15 3.31 -5.31
C ASP A 82 13.55 4.69 -5.57
N THR A 83 13.54 5.56 -4.55
CA THR A 83 13.10 6.95 -4.70
C THR A 83 14.32 7.78 -5.09
N LYS A 84 14.54 7.96 -6.40
CA LYS A 84 15.54 8.91 -6.92
C LYS A 84 15.20 10.35 -6.51
#